data_AF-A0A376TU56-F1
#
_entry.id   AF-A0A376TU56-F1
#
_cell.length_a   1.000
_cell.length_b   1.000
_cell.length_c   1.000
_cell.angle_alpha   90.00
_cell.angle_beta   90.00
_cell.angle_gamma   90.00
#
_symmetry.space_group_name_H-M   'P 1'
#
loop_
_entity.id
_entity.type
_entity.pdbx_description
1 polymer ?
#
loop_
_entity_poly.entity_id
_entity_poly.type
_entity_poly.pdbx_seq_one_letter_code
_entity_poly.pdbx_strand_id
1 'polypeptide(L)'
;MGADIQPSVLHRRTLIVDGYRGELLVDPEPVLLQEYQRLISEEIELSRLAEDDVNLPAQLKSGERIKVMLNAGLSPEHEEKLGSRIDGIGLYRTEIPFMLQSGFPSEEEQVAQYQGMLQMFNDKPVTLRTLDVGADKQLPYMPISEENPCLGWRGIRITLDQPEIFLIQVRAMLRANAATGNLNILLPMVTSLDEVDEARRLIERAGREVEEMIGYEIPKPRIGIMLEVPSMVFMLPHLAKRVDFISVGTTI
;
A
#
# COMPACT_ATOMS: atom_id res chain seq x y z
N MET A 1 4.12 -17.12 11.04
CA MET A 1 3.35 -17.66 12.19
C MET A 1 2.05 -18.22 11.65
N GLY A 2 1.86 -19.52 11.77
CA GLY A 2 0.60 -20.19 11.47
C GLY A 2 0.29 -21.10 12.65
N ALA A 3 -0.99 -21.23 13.00
CA ALA A 3 -1.39 -22.23 13.98
C ALA A 3 -1.12 -23.63 13.39
N ASP A 4 -0.49 -24.51 14.17
CA ASP A 4 -0.18 -25.88 13.77
C ASP A 4 -1.46 -26.73 13.85
N ILE A 5 -2.31 -26.60 12.84
CA ILE A 5 -3.64 -27.25 12.82
C ILE A 5 -3.77 -28.06 11.54
N GLN A 6 -4.22 -29.31 11.67
CA GLN A 6 -4.56 -30.16 10.52
C GLN A 6 -5.99 -29.82 10.04
N PRO A 7 -6.17 -29.19 8.86
CA PRO A 7 -7.49 -28.73 8.41
C PRO A 7 -8.50 -29.87 8.21
N SER A 8 -8.00 -31.08 7.90
CA SER A 8 -8.81 -32.30 7.80
C SER A 8 -9.53 -32.65 9.10
N VAL A 9 -8.95 -32.32 10.26
CA VAL A 9 -9.52 -32.62 11.58
C VAL A 9 -10.65 -31.66 11.95
N LEU A 10 -10.71 -30.49 11.32
CA LEU A 10 -11.71 -29.45 11.54
C LEU A 10 -12.95 -29.58 10.64
N HIS A 11 -12.91 -30.49 9.65
CA HIS A 11 -14.01 -30.63 8.70
C HIS A 11 -15.33 -30.96 9.40
N ARG A 12 -16.38 -30.17 9.13
CA ARG A 12 -17.75 -30.29 9.70
C ARG A 12 -17.85 -30.10 11.22
N ARG A 13 -16.84 -29.51 11.85
CA ARG A 13 -16.90 -29.11 13.27
C ARG A 13 -17.36 -27.67 13.42
N THR A 14 -17.91 -27.34 14.58
CA THR A 14 -18.23 -25.94 14.90
C THR A 14 -16.97 -25.26 15.41
N LEU A 15 -16.65 -24.10 14.87
CA LEU A 15 -15.44 -23.35 15.21
C LEU A 15 -15.81 -21.94 15.69
N ILE A 16 -15.11 -21.44 16.71
CA ILE A 16 -15.09 -20.01 17.05
C ILE A 16 -13.67 -19.50 16.82
N VAL A 17 -13.54 -18.44 16.01
CA VAL A 17 -12.29 -17.72 15.77
C VAL A 17 -12.29 -16.48 16.65
N ASP A 18 -11.49 -16.48 17.71
CA ASP A 18 -11.33 -15.32 18.58
C ASP A 18 -10.12 -14.50 18.11
N GLY A 19 -10.38 -13.48 17.28
CA GLY A 19 -9.35 -12.60 16.74
C GLY A 19 -8.67 -11.69 17.78
N TYR A 20 -9.31 -11.46 18.92
CA TYR A 20 -8.76 -10.65 20.00
C TYR A 20 -7.73 -11.41 20.82
N ARG A 21 -8.00 -12.70 21.07
CA ARG A 21 -7.11 -13.59 21.82
C ARG A 21 -6.18 -14.42 20.95
N GLY A 22 -6.43 -14.45 19.64
CA GLY A 22 -5.69 -15.28 18.69
C GLY A 22 -5.95 -16.78 18.90
N GLU A 23 -7.15 -17.14 19.35
CA GLU A 23 -7.52 -18.52 19.70
C GLU A 23 -8.53 -19.11 18.70
N LEU A 24 -8.44 -20.43 18.48
CA LEU A 24 -9.42 -21.19 17.72
C LEU A 24 -10.04 -22.25 18.64
N LEU A 25 -11.33 -22.11 18.95
CA LEU A 25 -12.08 -23.08 19.75
C LEU A 25 -12.76 -24.08 18.82
N VAL A 26 -12.58 -25.37 19.08
CA VAL A 26 -13.14 -26.47 18.27
C VAL A 26 -14.21 -27.20 19.08
N ASP A 27 -15.40 -27.36 18.47
CA ASP A 27 -16.60 -27.94 19.10
C ASP A 27 -16.87 -27.38 20.51
N PRO A 28 -16.98 -26.04 20.66
CA PRO A 28 -17.24 -25.39 21.94
C PRO A 28 -18.57 -25.83 22.55
N GLU A 29 -18.64 -25.86 23.88
CA GLU A 29 -19.88 -26.18 24.57
C GLU A 29 -21.00 -25.18 24.23
N PRO A 30 -22.28 -25.59 24.23
CA PRO A 30 -23.41 -24.72 23.89
C PRO A 30 -23.48 -23.42 24.71
N VAL A 31 -23.05 -23.46 25.98
CA VAL A 31 -22.99 -22.28 26.85
C VAL A 31 -21.96 -21.28 26.35
N LEU A 32 -20.80 -21.77 25.89
CA LEU A 32 -19.74 -20.93 25.34
C LEU A 32 -20.16 -20.33 23.98
N LEU A 33 -20.89 -21.09 23.16
CA LEU A 33 -21.47 -20.58 21.92
C LEU A 33 -22.43 -19.40 22.15
N GLN A 34 -23.31 -19.51 23.15
CA GLN A 34 -24.24 -18.42 23.49
C GLN A 34 -23.50 -17.17 23.97
N GLU A 35 -22.45 -17.35 24.76
CA GLU A 35 -21.66 -16.22 25.26
C GLU A 35 -20.90 -15.50 24.13
N TYR A 36 -20.27 -16.23 23.22
CA TYR A 36 -19.62 -15.62 22.05
C TYR A 36 -20.64 -14.97 21.10
N GLN A 37 -21.84 -15.53 20.94
CA GLN A 37 -22.91 -14.87 20.18
C GLN A 37 -23.37 -13.56 20.83
N ARG A 38 -23.44 -13.52 22.17
CA ARG A 38 -23.72 -12.28 22.93
C ARG A 38 -22.63 -11.24 22.70
N LEU A 39 -21.35 -11.63 22.81
CA LEU A 39 -20.21 -10.74 22.57
C LEU A 39 -20.22 -10.16 21.15
N ILE A 40 -20.45 -11.00 20.13
CA ILE A 40 -20.59 -10.56 18.74
C ILE A 40 -21.73 -9.55 18.60
N SER A 41 -22.87 -9.80 19.25
CA SER A 41 -24.03 -8.90 19.19
C SER A 41 -23.75 -7.55 19.87
N GLU A 42 -23.09 -7.55 21.02
CA GLU A 42 -22.66 -6.34 21.73
C GLU A 42 -21.65 -5.54 20.91
N GLU A 43 -20.71 -6.22 20.25
CA GLU A 43 -19.73 -5.59 19.38
C GLU A 43 -20.34 -5.00 18.11
N ILE A 44 -21.35 -5.66 17.52
CA ILE A 44 -22.14 -5.11 16.42
C ILE A 44 -22.90 -3.85 16.86
N GLU A 45 -23.52 -3.86 18.04
CA GLU A 45 -24.23 -2.69 18.57
C GLU A 45 -23.29 -1.53 18.94
N LEU A 46 -22.13 -1.82 19.53
CA LEU A 46 -21.07 -0.83 19.76
C LEU A 46 -20.51 -0.26 18.44
N SER A 47 -20.31 -1.12 17.44
CA SER A 47 -19.88 -0.70 16.10
C SER A 47 -20.91 0.20 15.45
N ARG A 48 -22.21 -0.11 15.60
CA ARG A 48 -23.32 0.75 15.15
C ARG A 48 -23.36 2.10 15.84
N LEU A 49 -23.15 2.15 17.16
CA LEU A 49 -23.06 3.42 17.89
C LEU A 49 -21.87 4.27 17.41
N ALA A 50 -20.78 3.62 16.99
CA ALA A 50 -19.64 4.29 16.37
C ALA A 50 -19.90 4.68 14.90
N GLU A 51 -20.81 4.01 14.18
CA GLU A 51 -21.15 4.31 12.77
C GLU A 51 -21.75 5.71 12.58
N ASP A 52 -22.45 6.25 13.58
CA ASP A 52 -23.00 7.62 13.56
C ASP A 52 -21.88 8.67 13.44
N ASP A 53 -20.71 8.40 14.05
CA ASP A 53 -19.54 9.27 13.98
C ASP A 53 -18.68 9.03 12.72
N VAL A 54 -18.88 7.93 11.97
CA VAL A 54 -18.04 7.58 10.80
C VAL A 54 -18.17 8.58 9.66
N ASN A 55 -19.28 9.32 9.57
CA ASN A 55 -19.45 10.37 8.57
C ASN A 55 -18.87 11.72 9.00
N LEU A 56 -18.40 11.84 10.24
CA LEU A 56 -17.80 13.08 10.73
C LEU A 56 -16.37 13.22 10.19
N PRO A 57 -15.94 14.45 9.86
CA PRO A 57 -14.55 14.70 9.52
C PRO A 57 -13.64 14.35 10.70
N ALA A 58 -12.54 13.66 10.42
CA ALA A 58 -11.55 13.34 11.45
C ALA A 58 -10.87 14.62 11.95
N GLN A 59 -11.09 14.97 13.22
CA GLN A 59 -10.56 16.18 13.84
C GLN A 59 -10.03 15.89 15.24
N LEU A 60 -8.95 16.57 15.60
CA LEU A 60 -8.45 16.60 16.96
C LEU A 60 -9.42 17.37 17.87
N LYS A 61 -9.30 17.17 19.19
CA LYS A 61 -10.04 17.98 20.18
C LYS A 61 -9.77 19.49 20.08
N SER A 62 -8.64 19.87 19.47
CA SER A 62 -8.29 21.26 19.15
C SER A 62 -9.05 21.84 17.95
N GLY A 63 -9.76 21.01 17.17
CA GLY A 63 -10.42 21.38 15.92
C GLY A 63 -9.54 21.26 14.67
N GLU A 64 -8.27 20.87 14.82
CA GLU A 64 -7.40 20.62 13.68
C GLU A 64 -7.83 19.35 12.94
N ARG A 65 -8.02 19.44 11.61
CA ARG A 65 -8.39 18.30 10.77
C ARG A 65 -7.18 17.40 10.52
N ILE A 66 -7.38 16.10 10.69
CA ILE A 66 -6.45 15.06 10.23
C ILE A 66 -7.06 14.34 9.04
N LYS A 67 -6.21 13.78 8.18
CA LYS A 67 -6.67 12.96 7.05
C LYS A 67 -6.65 11.49 7.44
N VAL A 68 -7.77 10.80 7.21
CA VAL A 68 -7.86 9.35 7.35
C VAL A 68 -7.79 8.72 5.97
N MET A 69 -6.67 8.07 5.70
CA MET A 69 -6.33 7.54 4.39
C MET A 69 -6.35 6.01 4.42
N LEU A 70 -6.78 5.37 3.34
CA LEU A 70 -6.82 3.91 3.22
C LEU A 70 -5.48 3.36 2.71
N ASN A 71 -5.07 2.22 3.27
CA ASN A 71 -4.05 1.36 2.68
C ASN A 71 -4.75 0.33 1.79
N ALA A 72 -4.55 0.44 0.47
CA ALA A 72 -5.23 -0.35 -0.55
C ALA A 72 -4.28 -1.36 -1.24
N GLY A 73 -4.85 -2.27 -2.04
CA GLY A 73 -4.11 -3.25 -2.85
C GLY A 73 -4.48 -4.71 -2.58
N LEU A 74 -5.59 -4.97 -1.87
CA LEU A 74 -6.04 -6.34 -1.56
C LEU A 74 -7.46 -6.64 -2.04
N SER A 75 -8.40 -5.68 -1.97
CA SER A 75 -9.79 -5.93 -2.34
C SER A 75 -10.49 -4.69 -2.89
N PRO A 76 -10.61 -4.57 -4.23
CA PRO A 76 -11.26 -3.43 -4.87
C PRO A 76 -12.71 -3.21 -4.40
N GLU A 77 -13.47 -4.28 -4.17
CA GLU A 77 -14.88 -4.19 -3.73
C GLU A 77 -15.03 -3.58 -2.33
N HIS A 78 -14.06 -3.81 -1.44
CA HIS A 78 -14.08 -3.22 -0.10
C HIS A 78 -13.57 -1.77 -0.14
N GLU A 79 -12.56 -1.52 -0.96
CA GLU A 79 -11.98 -0.19 -1.16
C GLU A 79 -13.02 0.81 -1.71
N GLU A 80 -13.85 0.38 -2.68
CA GLU A 80 -14.94 1.20 -3.23
C GLU A 80 -16.00 1.56 -2.18
N LYS A 81 -16.42 0.59 -1.35
CA LYS A 81 -17.43 0.81 -0.29
C LYS A 81 -16.98 1.80 0.78
N LEU A 82 -15.67 1.84 1.04
CA LEU A 82 -15.07 2.78 1.99
C LEU A 82 -14.82 4.16 1.38
N GLY A 83 -14.98 4.31 0.07
CA GLY A 83 -14.56 5.50 -0.65
C GLY A 83 -15.19 6.79 -0.14
N SER A 84 -16.44 6.79 0.30
CA SER A 84 -17.07 8.00 0.88
C SER A 84 -16.56 8.37 2.28
N ARG A 85 -15.94 7.42 3.00
CA ARG A 85 -15.56 7.53 4.42
C ARG A 85 -14.08 7.87 4.64
N ILE A 86 -13.30 7.95 3.57
CA ILE A 86 -11.85 8.20 3.61
C ILE A 86 -11.48 9.49 2.86
N ASP A 87 -10.37 10.10 3.24
CA ASP A 87 -9.82 11.29 2.58
C ASP A 87 -8.95 10.94 1.34
N GLY A 88 -8.72 9.66 1.07
CA GLY A 88 -8.05 9.13 -0.12
C GLY A 88 -7.21 7.87 0.16
N ILE A 89 -6.33 7.51 -0.77
CA ILE A 89 -5.43 6.35 -0.63
C ILE A 89 -4.05 6.81 -0.15
N GLY A 90 -3.70 6.42 1.08
CA GLY A 90 -2.43 6.79 1.73
C GLY A 90 -1.28 5.87 1.33
N LEU A 91 -1.61 4.65 0.91
CA LEU A 91 -0.66 3.67 0.41
C LEU A 91 -1.38 2.66 -0.49
N TYR A 92 -0.99 2.56 -1.75
CA TYR A 92 -1.31 1.44 -2.61
C TYR A 92 -0.05 0.61 -2.82
N ARG A 93 -0.11 -0.68 -2.46
CA ARG A 93 0.99 -1.64 -2.58
C ARG A 93 1.00 -2.24 -3.99
N THR A 94 2.02 -1.91 -4.79
CA THR A 94 2.12 -2.41 -6.18
C THR A 94 2.74 -3.80 -6.27
N GLU A 95 3.15 -4.43 -5.18
CA GLU A 95 3.82 -5.74 -5.22
C GLU A 95 2.83 -6.88 -5.47
N ILE A 96 1.61 -6.77 -4.93
CA ILE A 96 0.60 -7.84 -5.03
C ILE A 96 0.32 -8.21 -6.49
N PRO A 97 0.06 -7.25 -7.40
CA PRO A 97 -0.14 -7.57 -8.82
C PRO A 97 1.09 -8.17 -9.49
N PHE A 98 2.29 -7.72 -9.12
CA PHE A 98 3.55 -8.30 -9.66
C PHE A 98 3.72 -9.76 -9.22
N MET A 99 3.37 -10.09 -7.98
CA MET A 99 3.48 -11.46 -7.44
C MET A 99 2.47 -12.43 -8.07
N LEU A 100 1.32 -11.94 -8.54
CA LEU A 100 0.28 -12.77 -9.15
C LEU A 100 0.54 -13.12 -10.63
N GLN A 101 1.54 -12.48 -11.25
CA GLN A 101 1.88 -12.66 -12.66
C GLN A 101 2.95 -13.74 -12.87
N SER A 102 3.04 -14.24 -14.09
CA SER A 102 4.08 -15.21 -14.50
C SER A 102 5.38 -14.53 -14.97
N GLY A 103 5.38 -13.20 -15.07
CA GLY A 103 6.48 -12.35 -15.52
C GLY A 103 6.25 -10.90 -15.10
N PHE A 104 7.20 -10.02 -15.42
CA PHE A 104 7.00 -8.59 -15.18
C PHE A 104 5.83 -8.06 -16.02
N PRO A 105 4.85 -7.37 -15.40
CA PRO A 105 3.73 -6.81 -16.14
C PRO A 105 4.24 -5.71 -17.09
N SER A 106 3.70 -5.72 -18.31
CA SER A 106 3.97 -4.70 -19.32
C SER A 106 3.50 -3.32 -18.88
N GLU A 107 4.00 -2.29 -19.55
CA GLU A 107 3.58 -0.90 -19.27
C GLU A 107 2.05 -0.74 -19.40
N GLU A 108 1.43 -1.31 -20.44
CA GLU A 108 -0.01 -1.23 -20.65
C GLU A 108 -0.84 -1.91 -19.56
N GLU A 109 -0.41 -3.09 -19.09
CA GLU A 109 -1.07 -3.79 -17.98
C GLU A 109 -1.01 -2.96 -16.69
N GLN A 110 0.14 -2.35 -16.42
CA GLN A 110 0.32 -1.46 -15.28
C GLN A 110 -0.51 -0.18 -15.41
N VAL A 111 -0.57 0.43 -16.60
CA VAL A 111 -1.43 1.61 -16.87
C VAL A 111 -2.88 1.28 -16.57
N ALA A 112 -3.42 0.19 -17.11
CA ALA A 112 -4.81 -0.21 -16.90
C ALA A 112 -5.12 -0.38 -15.41
N GLN A 113 -4.21 -1.02 -14.67
CA GLN A 113 -4.36 -1.20 -13.23
C GLN A 113 -4.35 0.12 -12.45
N TYR A 114 -3.33 0.96 -12.67
CA TYR A 114 -3.19 2.22 -11.94
C TYR A 114 -4.32 3.18 -12.29
N GLN A 115 -4.76 3.21 -13.55
CA GLN A 115 -5.84 4.05 -14.01
C GLN A 115 -7.17 3.68 -13.32
N GLY A 116 -7.46 2.39 -13.15
CA GLY A 116 -8.64 1.95 -12.41
C GLY A 116 -8.66 2.47 -10.97
N MET A 117 -7.53 2.40 -10.28
CA MET A 117 -7.39 2.91 -8.90
C MET A 117 -7.49 4.44 -8.84
N LEU A 118 -6.82 5.17 -9.74
CA LEU A 118 -6.84 6.64 -9.75
C LEU A 118 -8.24 7.18 -10.07
N GLN A 119 -8.96 6.55 -11.00
CA GLN A 119 -10.32 6.94 -11.39
C GLN A 119 -11.35 6.63 -10.30
N MET A 120 -11.20 5.51 -9.58
CA MET A 120 -12.07 5.16 -8.45
C MET A 120 -12.08 6.24 -7.36
N PHE A 121 -10.97 6.96 -7.20
CA PHE A 121 -10.79 8.02 -6.21
C PHE A 121 -10.46 9.38 -6.86
N ASN A 122 -11.10 9.71 -7.98
CA ASN A 122 -10.73 10.86 -8.81
C ASN A 122 -10.70 12.23 -8.07
N ASP A 123 -11.52 12.40 -7.04
CA ASP A 123 -11.56 13.62 -6.21
C ASP A 123 -10.58 13.61 -5.03
N LYS A 124 -9.79 12.54 -4.87
CA LYS A 124 -8.95 12.28 -3.69
C LYS A 124 -7.53 11.89 -4.09
N PRO A 125 -6.52 12.25 -3.28
CA PRO A 125 -5.15 11.87 -3.55
C PRO A 125 -4.96 10.35 -3.41
N VAL A 126 -4.17 9.78 -4.33
CA VAL A 126 -3.83 8.36 -4.35
C VAL A 126 -2.32 8.20 -4.35
N THR A 127 -1.80 7.55 -3.30
CA THR A 127 -0.37 7.36 -3.12
C THR A 127 0.03 5.96 -3.56
N LEU A 128 0.64 5.85 -4.74
CA LEU A 128 1.19 4.58 -5.25
C LEU A 128 2.63 4.44 -4.76
N ARG A 129 2.94 3.32 -4.10
CA ARG A 129 4.31 2.98 -3.75
C ARG A 129 4.98 2.28 -4.92
N THR A 130 6.21 2.65 -5.27
CA THR A 130 6.96 1.90 -6.28
C THR A 130 7.30 0.51 -5.75
N LEU A 131 7.73 -0.39 -6.65
CA LEU A 131 7.91 -1.80 -6.35
C LEU A 131 8.84 -2.04 -5.13
N ASP A 132 8.32 -2.64 -4.05
CA ASP A 132 9.10 -3.11 -2.90
C ASP A 132 9.09 -4.64 -2.76
N VAL A 133 9.96 -5.28 -3.55
CA VAL A 133 10.22 -6.73 -3.55
C VAL A 133 11.64 -7.03 -3.07
N GLY A 134 11.95 -8.29 -2.78
CA GLY A 134 13.31 -8.77 -2.45
C GLY A 134 13.46 -9.45 -1.09
N ALA A 135 12.60 -9.14 -0.11
CA ALA A 135 12.59 -9.80 1.19
C ALA A 135 11.65 -11.03 1.21
N ASP A 136 10.62 -11.00 2.05
CA ASP A 136 9.52 -11.97 2.12
C ASP A 136 8.63 -11.97 0.85
N LYS A 137 8.71 -10.90 0.06
CA LYS A 137 7.94 -10.68 -1.18
C LYS A 137 8.78 -11.05 -2.39
N GLN A 138 8.91 -12.35 -2.67
CA GLN A 138 9.66 -12.84 -3.82
C GLN A 138 8.79 -12.93 -5.08
N LEU A 139 9.37 -12.57 -6.23
CA LEU A 139 8.76 -12.75 -7.53
C LEU A 139 9.22 -14.09 -8.14
N PRO A 140 8.31 -14.99 -8.56
CA PRO A 140 8.70 -16.31 -9.09
C PRO A 140 9.66 -16.25 -10.29
N TYR A 141 9.59 -15.18 -11.06
CA TYR A 141 10.38 -14.93 -12.28
C TYR A 141 11.62 -14.04 -12.04
N MET A 142 11.88 -13.60 -10.80
CA MET A 142 13.08 -12.88 -10.41
C MET A 142 13.61 -13.48 -9.09
N PRO A 143 14.22 -14.68 -9.12
CA PRO A 143 14.73 -15.31 -7.91
C PRO A 143 15.93 -14.52 -7.37
N ILE A 144 15.83 -14.10 -6.11
CA ILE A 144 16.90 -13.43 -5.37
C ILE A 144 17.29 -14.36 -4.21
N SER A 145 18.59 -14.68 -4.12
CA SER A 145 19.15 -15.52 -3.06
C SER A 145 20.20 -14.74 -2.29
N GLU A 146 19.87 -14.40 -1.05
CA GLU A 146 20.75 -13.67 -0.13
C GLU A 146 20.68 -14.31 1.27
N GLU A 147 21.76 -14.22 2.04
CA GLU A 147 21.76 -14.69 3.44
C GLU A 147 20.75 -13.92 4.30
N ASN A 148 20.59 -12.61 4.05
CA ASN A 148 19.62 -11.77 4.76
C ASN A 148 18.84 -10.86 3.79
N PRO A 149 17.73 -11.38 3.23
CA PRO A 149 16.88 -10.64 2.29
C PRO A 149 16.28 -9.35 2.87
N CYS A 150 16.11 -9.26 4.20
CA CYS A 150 15.56 -8.07 4.85
C CYS A 150 16.52 -6.87 4.81
N LEU A 151 17.84 -7.14 4.82
CA LEU A 151 18.88 -6.10 4.78
C LEU A 151 19.53 -5.94 3.40
N GLY A 152 19.26 -6.85 2.47
CA GLY A 152 19.91 -6.95 1.18
C GLY A 152 19.25 -6.17 0.05
N TRP A 153 19.18 -6.80 -1.11
CA TRP A 153 18.76 -6.22 -2.37
C TRP A 153 17.23 -6.18 -2.48
N ARG A 154 16.63 -5.09 -1.99
CA ARG A 154 15.18 -4.88 -1.98
C ARG A 154 14.74 -3.43 -2.21
N GLY A 155 13.47 -3.24 -2.53
CA GLY A 155 12.86 -1.91 -2.66
C GLY A 155 13.56 -1.05 -3.72
N ILE A 156 13.82 0.22 -3.38
CA ILE A 156 14.43 1.17 -4.31
C ILE A 156 15.77 0.71 -4.87
N ARG A 157 16.54 -0.08 -4.12
CA ARG A 157 17.86 -0.59 -4.54
C ARG A 157 17.75 -1.46 -5.80
N ILE A 158 16.76 -2.36 -5.84
CA ILE A 158 16.48 -3.17 -7.04
C ILE A 158 16.16 -2.25 -8.22
N THR A 159 15.27 -1.27 -7.99
CA THR A 159 14.78 -0.41 -9.05
C THR A 159 15.82 0.59 -9.58
N LEU A 160 16.82 0.96 -8.76
CA LEU A 160 17.94 1.80 -9.19
C LEU A 160 19.06 0.98 -9.85
N ASP A 161 19.28 -0.27 -9.44
CA ASP A 161 20.20 -1.19 -10.11
C ASP A 161 19.64 -1.72 -11.44
N GLN A 162 18.32 -1.81 -11.55
CA GLN A 162 17.59 -2.17 -12.76
C GLN A 162 16.61 -1.05 -13.18
N PRO A 163 17.12 0.09 -13.70
CA PRO A 163 16.30 1.26 -14.03
C PRO A 163 15.15 0.99 -15.00
N GLU A 164 15.26 -0.03 -15.87
CA GLU A 164 14.20 -0.36 -16.82
C GLU A 164 12.90 -0.77 -16.12
N ILE A 165 12.98 -1.52 -15.01
CA ILE A 165 11.81 -1.90 -14.20
C ILE A 165 11.17 -0.64 -13.62
N PHE A 166 12.00 0.28 -13.09
CA PHE A 166 11.55 1.53 -12.52
C PHE A 166 10.88 2.43 -13.55
N LEU A 167 11.51 2.61 -14.72
CA LEU A 167 11.03 3.47 -15.79
C LEU A 167 9.71 2.96 -16.37
N ILE A 168 9.57 1.65 -16.61
CA ILE A 168 8.29 1.05 -17.04
C ILE A 168 7.20 1.35 -16.01
N GLN A 169 7.48 1.11 -14.73
CA GLN A 169 6.50 1.34 -13.67
C GLN A 169 6.10 2.81 -13.57
N VAL A 170 7.07 3.72 -13.55
CA VAL A 170 6.82 5.16 -13.40
C VAL A 170 6.12 5.72 -14.63
N ARG A 171 6.49 5.34 -15.86
CA ARG A 171 5.76 5.75 -17.07
C ARG A 171 4.31 5.28 -17.00
N ALA A 172 4.06 4.05 -16.56
CA ALA A 172 2.70 3.55 -16.39
C ALA A 172 1.90 4.37 -15.36
N MET A 173 2.50 4.70 -14.21
CA MET A 173 1.88 5.56 -13.20
C MET A 173 1.54 6.95 -13.76
N LEU A 174 2.48 7.56 -14.48
CA LEU A 174 2.34 8.89 -15.06
C LEU A 174 1.29 8.94 -16.18
N ARG A 175 1.27 7.93 -17.07
CA ARG A 175 0.24 7.76 -18.11
C ARG A 175 -1.15 7.59 -17.49
N ALA A 176 -1.27 6.76 -16.46
CA ALA A 176 -2.53 6.58 -15.73
C ALA A 176 -3.02 7.87 -15.05
N ASN A 177 -2.09 8.70 -14.55
CA ASN A 177 -2.38 9.97 -13.89
C ASN A 177 -2.75 11.12 -14.84
N ALA A 178 -2.53 10.98 -16.15
CA ALA A 178 -2.73 12.07 -17.11
C ALA A 178 -4.14 12.67 -17.07
N ALA A 179 -5.16 11.83 -16.79
CA ALA A 179 -6.56 12.26 -16.75
C ALA A 179 -7.03 12.77 -15.37
N THR A 180 -6.48 12.24 -14.27
CA THR A 180 -6.99 12.47 -12.92
C THR A 180 -6.17 13.51 -12.14
N GLY A 181 -4.85 13.53 -12.34
CA GLY A 181 -3.94 14.46 -11.68
C GLY A 181 -3.86 14.31 -10.16
N ASN A 182 -4.28 13.17 -9.61
CA ASN A 182 -4.39 12.90 -8.17
C ASN A 182 -3.29 11.95 -7.63
N LEU A 183 -2.29 11.59 -8.43
CA LEU A 183 -1.20 10.70 -8.05
C LEU A 183 -0.17 11.35 -7.10
N ASN A 184 0.19 10.60 -6.07
CA ASN A 184 1.46 10.74 -5.36
C ASN A 184 2.31 9.48 -5.57
N ILE A 185 3.61 9.63 -5.74
CA ILE A 185 4.56 8.52 -5.85
C ILE A 185 5.31 8.39 -4.52
N LEU A 186 5.39 7.18 -3.99
CA LEU A 186 6.09 6.87 -2.73
C LEU A 186 7.24 5.90 -2.98
N LEU A 187 8.45 6.30 -2.59
CA LEU A 187 9.67 5.51 -2.75
C LEU A 187 9.96 4.66 -1.48
N PRO A 188 10.07 3.32 -1.59
CA PRO A 188 10.37 2.43 -0.47
C PRO A 188 11.88 2.26 -0.23
N MET A 189 12.26 1.88 0.99
CA MET A 189 13.59 1.41 1.40
C MET A 189 14.74 2.39 1.11
N VAL A 190 14.44 3.69 1.10
CA VAL A 190 15.45 4.74 0.90
C VAL A 190 16.43 4.74 2.07
N THR A 191 17.73 4.74 1.76
CA THR A 191 18.84 4.72 2.72
C THR A 191 19.83 5.87 2.59
N SER A 192 19.73 6.65 1.51
CA SER A 192 20.58 7.80 1.24
C SER A 192 19.82 8.90 0.51
N LEU A 193 20.39 10.12 0.52
CA LEU A 193 19.84 11.24 -0.26
C LEU A 193 20.07 11.06 -1.77
N ASP A 194 21.15 10.40 -2.15
CA ASP A 194 21.52 10.17 -3.55
C ASP A 194 20.50 9.26 -4.25
N GLU A 195 19.97 8.25 -3.56
CA GLU A 195 18.88 7.41 -4.08
C GLU A 195 17.62 8.23 -4.37
N VAL A 196 17.29 9.21 -3.54
CA VAL A 196 16.16 10.13 -3.77
C VAL A 196 16.43 11.01 -4.98
N ASP A 197 17.62 11.60 -5.05
CA ASP A 197 18.00 12.50 -6.15
C ASP A 197 18.02 11.74 -7.49
N GLU A 198 18.47 10.49 -7.51
CA GLU A 198 18.46 9.65 -8.72
C GLU A 198 17.04 9.19 -9.11
N ALA A 199 16.23 8.73 -8.16
CA ALA A 199 14.84 8.37 -8.44
C ALA A 199 14.04 9.54 -8.99
N ARG A 200 14.25 10.76 -8.47
CA ARG A 200 13.63 11.98 -9.01
C ARG A 200 14.04 12.25 -10.45
N ARG A 201 15.32 12.10 -10.80
CA ARG A 201 15.80 12.25 -12.19
C ARG A 201 15.13 11.24 -13.13
N LEU A 202 15.01 9.99 -12.69
CA LEU A 202 14.33 8.95 -13.47
C LEU A 202 12.84 9.24 -13.63
N ILE A 203 12.16 9.74 -12.58
CA ILE A 203 10.75 10.16 -12.67
C ILE A 203 10.58 11.35 -13.63
N GLU A 204 11.45 12.34 -13.56
CA GLU A 204 11.43 13.48 -14.49
C GLU A 204 11.68 13.04 -15.94
N ARG A 205 12.62 12.12 -16.15
CA ARG A 205 12.87 11.53 -17.47
C ARG A 205 11.63 10.79 -18.00
N ALA A 206 11.05 9.92 -17.19
CA ALA A 206 9.82 9.20 -17.54
C ALA A 206 8.67 10.15 -17.86
N GLY A 207 8.54 11.25 -17.12
CA GLY A 207 7.56 12.31 -17.40
C GLY A 207 7.72 12.90 -18.79
N ARG A 208 8.94 13.28 -19.18
CA ARG A 208 9.21 13.80 -20.54
C ARG A 208 8.90 12.78 -21.62
N GLU A 209 9.28 11.51 -21.41
CA GLU A 209 9.00 10.41 -22.35
C GLU A 209 7.47 10.24 -22.54
N VAL A 210 6.69 10.35 -21.46
CA VAL A 210 5.23 10.27 -21.52
C VAL A 210 4.60 11.49 -22.19
N GLU A 211 5.05 12.70 -21.87
CA GLU A 211 4.56 13.95 -22.49
C GLU A 211 4.81 13.95 -24.01
N GLU A 212 5.99 13.50 -24.44
CA GLU A 212 6.32 13.34 -25.87
C GLU A 212 5.42 12.30 -26.55
N MET A 213 5.16 11.17 -25.89
CA MET A 213 4.31 10.11 -26.40
C MET A 213 2.84 10.56 -26.59
N ILE A 214 2.28 11.29 -25.62
CA ILE A 214 0.87 11.69 -25.63
C ILE A 214 0.62 13.06 -26.28
N GLY A 215 1.66 13.88 -26.44
CA GLY A 215 1.61 15.18 -27.11
C GLY A 215 1.12 16.35 -26.26
N TYR A 216 1.08 16.21 -24.93
CA TYR A 216 0.69 17.28 -24.01
C TYR A 216 1.34 17.11 -22.63
N GLU A 217 1.44 18.21 -21.86
CA GLU A 217 1.99 18.23 -20.50
C GLU A 217 1.09 17.45 -19.53
N ILE A 218 1.69 16.63 -18.66
CA ILE A 218 0.96 15.84 -17.66
C ILE A 218 1.01 16.48 -16.27
N PRO A 219 0.01 16.22 -15.40
CA PRO A 219 0.08 16.62 -14.01
C PRO A 219 1.29 16.01 -13.31
N LYS A 220 2.12 16.85 -12.68
CA LYS A 220 3.29 16.40 -11.91
C LYS A 220 2.84 15.77 -10.59
N PRO A 221 3.17 14.50 -10.31
CA PRO A 221 2.84 13.89 -9.03
C PRO A 221 3.71 14.47 -7.92
N ARG A 222 3.20 14.43 -6.68
CA ARG A 222 4.04 14.64 -5.50
C ARG A 222 4.92 13.41 -5.29
N ILE A 223 6.17 13.61 -4.91
CA ILE A 223 7.14 12.53 -4.67
C ILE A 223 7.48 12.51 -3.18
N GLY A 224 7.21 11.37 -2.54
CA GLY A 224 7.50 11.13 -1.14
C GLY A 224 8.39 9.91 -0.94
N ILE A 225 8.87 9.75 0.29
CA ILE A 225 9.59 8.54 0.71
C ILE A 225 8.88 7.84 1.85
N MET A 226 9.01 6.52 1.89
CA MET A 226 8.65 5.72 3.04
C MET A 226 9.82 5.72 4.04
N LEU A 227 9.60 6.29 5.21
CA LEU A 227 10.56 6.31 6.31
C LEU A 227 10.47 4.99 7.07
N GLU A 228 11.21 4.00 6.59
CA GLU A 228 11.28 2.65 7.17
C GLU A 228 12.70 2.22 7.56
N VAL A 229 13.71 3.02 7.16
CA VAL A 229 15.12 2.77 7.51
C VAL A 229 15.54 3.72 8.62
N PRO A 230 15.93 3.23 9.82
CA PRO A 230 16.16 4.07 10.99
C PRO A 230 17.19 5.21 10.79
N SER A 231 18.24 4.97 9.99
CA SER A 231 19.26 6.00 9.71
C SER A 231 18.69 7.24 9.03
N MET A 232 17.58 7.11 8.28
CA MET A 232 16.96 8.23 7.57
C MET A 232 16.28 9.23 8.48
N VAL A 233 15.97 8.86 9.73
CA VAL A 233 15.42 9.79 10.73
C VAL A 233 16.39 10.95 10.98
N PHE A 234 17.70 10.68 11.01
CA PHE A 234 18.73 11.71 11.18
C PHE A 234 18.88 12.63 9.95
N MET A 235 18.37 12.19 8.80
CA MET A 235 18.44 12.90 7.53
C MET A 235 17.18 13.73 7.24
N LEU A 236 16.17 13.72 8.12
CA LEU A 236 14.89 14.41 7.92
C LEU A 236 15.01 15.89 7.48
N PRO A 237 15.89 16.73 8.08
CA PRO A 237 16.03 18.12 7.62
C PRO A 237 16.52 18.26 6.17
N HIS A 238 17.25 17.27 5.67
CA HIS A 238 17.77 17.24 4.30
C HIS A 238 16.77 16.60 3.34
N LEU A 239 16.04 15.58 3.79
CA LEU A 239 14.95 14.94 3.06
C LEU A 239 13.80 15.92 2.80
N ALA A 240 13.40 16.71 3.80
CA ALA A 240 12.32 17.68 3.69
C ALA A 240 12.54 18.74 2.59
N LYS A 241 13.77 18.90 2.09
CA LYS A 241 14.11 19.78 0.96
C LYS A 241 14.02 19.10 -0.41
N ARG A 242 13.83 17.78 -0.45
CA ARG A 242 13.88 16.94 -1.67
C ARG A 242 12.57 16.21 -1.95
N VAL A 243 11.75 16.00 -0.92
CA VAL A 243 10.50 15.24 -1.02
C VAL A 243 9.32 16.09 -0.59
N ASP A 244 8.17 15.85 -1.20
CA ASP A 244 6.93 16.59 -0.97
C ASP A 244 6.18 16.09 0.26
N PHE A 245 6.46 14.85 0.70
CA PHE A 245 5.87 14.24 1.89
C PHE A 245 6.70 13.05 2.38
N ILE A 246 6.43 12.64 3.62
CA ILE A 246 7.06 11.49 4.27
C ILE A 246 5.93 10.59 4.79
N SER A 247 6.02 9.29 4.54
CA SER A 247 5.12 8.28 5.09
C SER A 247 5.91 7.36 6.00
N VAL A 248 5.53 7.22 7.28
CA VAL A 248 6.28 6.38 8.22
C VAL A 248 5.85 4.93 8.07
N GLY A 249 6.78 4.06 7.68
CA GLY A 249 6.56 2.61 7.62
C GLY A 249 6.93 1.97 8.95
N THR A 250 5.96 1.72 9.82
CA THR A 250 6.21 1.18 11.17
C THR A 250 6.35 -0.35 11.21
N THR A 251 6.20 -1.04 10.08
CA THR A 251 6.38 -2.49 9.99
C THR A 251 7.87 -2.82 10.00
N ILE A 252 8.45 -2.82 11.20
CA ILE A 252 9.80 -3.32 11.49
C ILE A 252 9.71 -4.81 11.81
#